data_AF-A0A9E0VDL0-F1
#
_entry.id   AF-A0A9E0VDL0-F1
#
_cell.length_a   1.000
_cell.length_b   1.000
_cell.length_c   1.000
_cell.angle_alpha   90.00
_cell.angle_beta   90.00
_cell.angle_gamma   90.00
#
_symmetry.space_group_name_H-M   'P 1'
#
loop_
_entity.id
_entity.type
_entity.pdbx_description
1 polymer ?
#
loop_
_entity_poly.entity_id
_entity_poly.type
_entity_poly.pdbx_seq_one_letter_code
_entity_poly.pdbx_strand_id
1 'polypeptide(L)'
;MKTNLFKLAVITVFALTVTALTGFKMTPTSVLAMQEDTATVYKTKCGSCHGQKAEKAYDPEKAMTEQVEIIMKGKRAEKPPNMPGYEAKGMTTEQATALAEYMKQLRTAPPK
;
A
#
# COMPACT_ATOMS: atom_id res chain seq x y z
N MET A 1 22.06 58.05 10.77
CA MET A 1 20.94 57.30 10.14
C MET A 1 20.17 56.57 11.23
N LYS A 2 18.94 56.98 11.53
CA LYS A 2 18.06 56.30 12.50
C LYS A 2 17.48 55.06 11.80
N THR A 3 18.01 53.88 12.09
CA THR A 3 17.39 52.62 11.66
C THR A 3 16.06 52.49 12.37
N ASN A 4 14.98 52.57 11.61
CA ASN A 4 13.62 52.45 12.13
C ASN A 4 13.42 51.01 12.58
N LEU A 5 13.31 50.80 13.88
CA LEU A 5 13.08 49.50 14.54
C LEU A 5 11.93 48.71 13.88
N PHE A 6 10.94 49.44 13.35
CA PHE A 6 9.83 48.93 12.56
C PHE A 6 10.24 48.21 11.26
N LYS A 7 11.27 48.70 10.56
CA LYS A 7 11.79 48.09 9.32
C LYS A 7 12.57 46.81 9.62
N LEU A 8 13.24 46.74 10.78
CA LEU A 8 13.94 45.53 11.22
C LEU A 8 12.96 44.41 11.61
N ALA A 9 11.85 44.75 12.26
CA ALA A 9 10.83 43.79 12.66
C ALA A 9 10.09 43.14 11.48
N VAL A 10 9.87 43.88 10.39
CA VAL A 10 9.19 43.35 9.19
C VAL A 10 10.09 42.37 8.43
N ILE A 11 11.40 42.64 8.37
CA ILE A 11 12.37 41.77 7.67
C ILE A 11 12.57 40.45 8.41
N THR A 12 12.60 40.48 9.76
CA THR A 12 12.74 39.25 10.57
C THR A 12 11.50 38.37 10.52
N VAL A 13 10.29 38.94 10.50
CA VAL A 13 9.04 38.16 10.36
C VAL A 13 8.96 37.49 8.97
N PHE A 14 9.37 38.20 7.91
CA PHE A 14 9.35 37.65 6.55
C PHE A 14 10.36 36.51 6.36
N ALA A 15 11.56 36.63 6.94
CA ALA A 15 12.57 35.57 6.90
C ALA A 15 12.15 34.30 7.68
N LEU A 16 11.37 34.47 8.76
CA LEU A 16 10.84 33.37 9.56
C LEU A 16 9.75 32.58 8.82
N THR A 17 8.93 33.24 8.01
CA THR A 17 7.89 32.56 7.22
C THR A 17 8.44 31.71 6.08
N VAL A 18 9.56 32.09 5.45
CA VAL A 18 10.15 31.33 4.34
C VAL A 18 10.83 30.04 4.81
N THR A 19 11.34 30.02 6.05
CA THR A 19 12.02 28.84 6.61
C THR A 19 11.04 27.73 7.01
N ALA A 20 9.75 28.04 7.20
CA ALA A 20 8.73 27.05 7.57
C ALA A 20 8.28 26.16 6.38
N LEU A 21 8.60 26.52 5.13
CA LEU A 21 8.15 25.77 3.94
C LEU A 21 9.09 24.66 3.47
N THR A 22 10.33 24.58 3.98
CA THR A 22 11.32 23.58 3.53
C THR A 22 11.28 22.28 4.34
N GLY A 23 10.42 22.18 5.35
CA GLY A 23 10.30 21.02 6.25
C GLY A 23 9.33 19.93 5.81
N PHE A 24 8.62 20.09 4.68
CA PHE A 24 7.67 19.09 4.21
C PHE A 24 8.44 17.93 3.55
N LYS A 25 8.92 16.99 4.37
CA LYS A 25 9.32 15.67 3.88
C LYS A 25 8.07 15.03 3.29
N MET A 26 7.96 15.05 1.97
CA MET A 26 7.08 14.12 1.26
C MET A 26 7.58 12.72 1.60
N THR A 27 6.99 12.10 2.62
CA THR A 27 6.91 10.64 2.62
C THR A 27 6.21 10.28 1.31
N PRO A 28 6.77 9.39 0.48
CA PRO A 28 6.02 8.84 -0.63
C PRO A 28 4.76 8.23 -0.01
N THR A 29 3.65 8.94 -0.13
CA THR A 29 2.34 8.36 0.11
C THR A 29 2.24 7.34 -1.00
N SER A 30 2.42 6.08 -0.62
CA SER A 30 2.13 4.94 -1.47
C SER A 30 0.83 5.23 -2.20
N VAL A 31 0.83 4.95 -3.50
CA VAL A 31 -0.22 5.28 -4.47
C VAL A 31 -1.48 4.42 -4.21
N LEU A 32 -1.96 4.40 -2.97
CA LEU A 32 -3.12 3.68 -2.47
C LEU A 32 -4.42 4.46 -2.67
N ALA A 33 -4.36 5.63 -3.31
CA ALA A 33 -5.55 6.40 -3.62
C ALA A 33 -6.12 5.97 -4.98
N MET A 34 -7.31 5.34 -4.91
CA MET A 34 -8.31 5.16 -5.97
C MET A 34 -8.34 3.82 -6.72
N GLN A 35 -8.42 2.74 -5.96
CA GLN A 35 -9.24 1.54 -6.23
C GLN A 35 -9.73 1.05 -4.85
N GLU A 36 -10.78 0.24 -4.75
CA GLU A 36 -11.26 -0.28 -3.45
C GLU A 36 -10.10 -0.62 -2.51
N ASP A 37 -10.19 -0.20 -1.24
CA ASP A 37 -9.14 -0.42 -0.24
C ASP A 37 -8.65 -1.87 -0.28
N THR A 38 -7.37 -2.08 -0.56
CA THR A 38 -6.77 -3.40 -0.77
C THR A 38 -7.02 -4.34 0.42
N ALA A 39 -7.05 -3.79 1.64
CA ALA A 39 -7.37 -4.55 2.84
C ALA A 39 -8.83 -5.05 2.85
N THR A 40 -9.77 -4.21 2.40
CA THR A 40 -11.19 -4.56 2.21
C THR A 40 -11.37 -5.62 1.13
N VAL A 41 -10.69 -5.48 -0.01
CA VAL A 41 -10.71 -6.50 -1.07
C VAL A 41 -10.14 -7.82 -0.56
N TYR A 42 -9.01 -7.78 0.13
CA TYR A 42 -8.42 -8.97 0.75
C TYR A 42 -9.38 -9.65 1.71
N LYS A 43 -9.98 -8.88 2.64
CA LYS A 43 -10.93 -9.41 3.63
C LYS A 43 -12.14 -10.06 2.98
N THR A 44 -12.68 -9.47 1.91
CA THR A 44 -13.91 -9.93 1.26
C THR A 44 -13.72 -11.04 0.24
N LYS A 45 -12.56 -11.10 -0.43
CA LYS A 45 -12.30 -12.05 -1.54
C LYS A 45 -11.26 -13.13 -1.20
N CYS A 46 -10.33 -12.86 -0.30
CA CYS A 46 -9.15 -13.71 -0.08
C CYS A 46 -9.09 -14.31 1.33
N GLY A 47 -9.48 -13.53 2.35
CA GLY A 47 -9.25 -13.84 3.76
C GLY A 47 -9.94 -15.11 4.26
N SER A 48 -11.05 -15.53 3.65
CA SER A 48 -11.73 -16.78 4.01
C SER A 48 -10.85 -18.01 3.76
N CYS A 49 -10.00 -17.97 2.73
CA CYS A 49 -9.11 -19.08 2.36
C CYS A 49 -7.67 -18.86 2.87
N HIS A 50 -7.19 -17.61 2.83
CA HIS A 50 -5.81 -17.28 3.18
C HIS A 50 -5.59 -16.92 4.66
N GLY A 51 -6.65 -16.73 5.44
CA GLY A 51 -6.56 -16.28 6.84
C GLY A 51 -6.48 -14.76 6.96
N GLN A 52 -6.39 -14.23 8.18
CA GLN A 52 -6.33 -12.78 8.41
C GLN A 52 -4.92 -12.21 8.23
N LYS A 53 -3.90 -13.06 8.34
CA LYS A 53 -2.47 -12.74 8.26
C LYS A 53 -1.80 -13.43 7.07
N ALA A 54 -2.58 -13.84 6.06
CA ALA A 54 -2.10 -14.68 4.96
C ALA A 54 -1.35 -15.94 5.44
N GLU A 55 -1.79 -16.50 6.57
CA GLU A 55 -1.11 -17.61 7.25
C GLU A 55 -1.44 -19.00 6.69
N LYS A 56 -2.43 -19.07 5.79
CA LYS A 56 -2.85 -20.28 5.08
C LYS A 56 -2.58 -20.15 3.59
N ALA A 57 -2.42 -21.29 2.92
CA ALA A 57 -2.43 -21.42 1.45
C ALA A 57 -1.68 -20.29 0.69
N TYR A 58 -0.61 -19.77 1.28
CA TYR A 58 0.20 -18.66 0.77
C TYR A 58 1.65 -19.07 0.90
N ASP A 59 2.40 -18.85 -0.17
CA ASP A 59 3.81 -19.18 -0.29
C ASP A 59 4.59 -17.88 -0.50
N PRO A 60 5.23 -17.33 0.56
CA PRO A 60 5.95 -16.07 0.48
C PRO A 60 7.26 -16.15 -0.32
N GLU A 61 7.73 -17.35 -0.65
CA GLU A 61 8.98 -17.56 -1.41
C GLU A 61 8.76 -17.40 -2.93
N LYS A 62 7.51 -17.45 -3.39
CA LYS A 62 7.19 -17.21 -4.80
C LYS A 62 7.54 -15.79 -5.23
N ALA A 63 8.04 -15.68 -6.46
CA ALA A 63 8.29 -14.39 -7.08
C ALA A 63 7.00 -13.57 -7.18
N MET A 64 7.08 -12.25 -6.99
CA MET A 64 5.92 -11.36 -7.02
C MET A 64 5.14 -11.48 -8.34
N THR A 65 5.83 -11.63 -9.47
CA THR A 65 5.23 -11.86 -10.78
C THR A 65 4.42 -13.15 -10.85
N GLU A 66 4.92 -14.23 -10.25
CA GLU A 66 4.20 -15.51 -10.15
C GLU A 66 2.97 -15.37 -9.24
N GLN A 67 3.09 -14.65 -8.12
CA GLN A 67 1.96 -14.39 -7.22
C GLN A 67 0.85 -13.61 -7.91
N VAL A 68 1.21 -12.57 -8.68
CA VAL A 68 0.26 -11.79 -9.49
C VAL A 68 -0.42 -12.66 -10.53
N GLU A 69 0.33 -13.50 -11.25
CA GLU A 69 -0.25 -14.42 -12.23
C GLU A 69 -1.23 -15.41 -11.59
N ILE A 70 -0.90 -15.95 -10.41
CA ILE A 70 -1.79 -16.83 -9.64
C ILE A 70 -3.08 -16.10 -9.22
N ILE A 71 -3.01 -14.83 -8.81
CA ILE A 71 -4.20 -14.05 -8.48
C ILE A 71 -5.08 -13.83 -9.72
N MET A 72 -4.46 -13.53 -10.86
CA MET A 72 -5.17 -13.29 -12.12
C MET A 72 -5.84 -14.55 -12.66
N LYS A 73 -5.08 -15.64 -12.79
CA LYS A 73 -5.52 -16.88 -13.46
C LYS A 73 -6.09 -17.92 -12.50
N GLY A 74 -5.85 -17.78 -11.21
CA GLY A 74 -6.15 -18.80 -10.21
C GLY A 74 -5.12 -19.93 -10.20
N LYS A 75 -5.25 -20.85 -9.24
CA LYS A 75 -4.38 -22.01 -9.11
C LYS A 75 -5.16 -23.22 -8.63
N ARG A 76 -4.94 -24.36 -9.30
CA ARG A 76 -5.41 -25.65 -8.78
C ARG A 76 -4.52 -26.07 -7.63
N ALA A 77 -5.12 -26.28 -6.47
CA ALA A 77 -4.44 -26.84 -5.32
C ALA A 77 -4.51 -28.37 -5.37
N GLU A 78 -3.59 -29.07 -4.70
CA GLU A 78 -3.66 -30.53 -4.57
C GLU A 78 -4.95 -30.98 -3.88
N LYS A 79 -5.46 -30.16 -2.96
CA LYS A 79 -6.72 -30.38 -2.24
C LYS A 79 -7.64 -29.18 -2.43
N PRO A 80 -8.93 -29.38 -2.73
CA PRO A 80 -9.91 -28.30 -2.78
C PRO A 80 -9.95 -27.45 -1.49
N PRO A 81 -10.35 -26.17 -1.58
CA PRO A 81 -10.82 -25.47 -2.77
C PRO A 81 -9.69 -24.98 -3.68
N ASN A 82 -9.95 -24.95 -5.00
CA ASN A 82 -9.07 -24.29 -5.96
C ASN A 82 -9.14 -22.77 -5.78
N MET A 83 -8.02 -22.07 -5.95
CA MET A 83 -7.99 -20.62 -5.96
C MET A 83 -8.63 -20.11 -7.25
N PRO A 84 -9.68 -19.26 -7.20
CA PRO A 84 -10.29 -18.71 -8.40
C PRO A 84 -9.37 -17.68 -9.06
N GLY A 85 -9.44 -17.58 -10.37
CA GLY A 85 -8.88 -16.43 -11.09
C GLY A 85 -9.77 -15.20 -10.96
N TYR A 86 -9.15 -14.03 -10.84
CA TYR A 86 -9.83 -12.74 -10.71
C TYR A 86 -9.78 -11.88 -11.97
N GLU A 87 -8.99 -12.26 -12.97
CA GLU A 87 -8.94 -11.56 -14.28
C GLU A 87 -10.33 -11.56 -14.95
N ALA A 88 -10.99 -12.72 -14.99
CA ALA A 88 -12.35 -12.86 -15.52
C ALA A 88 -13.41 -12.08 -14.72
N LYS A 89 -13.05 -11.57 -13.53
CA LYS A 89 -13.90 -10.73 -12.67
C LYS A 89 -13.55 -9.24 -12.80
N GLY A 90 -12.70 -8.87 -13.76
CA GLY A 90 -12.31 -7.50 -14.04
C GLY A 90 -11.17 -6.96 -13.16
N MET A 91 -10.46 -7.83 -12.43
CA MET A 91 -9.31 -7.36 -11.65
C MET A 91 -8.13 -7.03 -12.56
N THR A 92 -7.52 -5.86 -12.36
CA THR A 92 -6.34 -5.44 -13.12
C THR A 92 -5.06 -6.01 -12.54
N THR A 93 -3.98 -6.00 -13.32
CA THR A 93 -2.64 -6.38 -12.87
C THR A 93 -2.16 -5.51 -11.71
N GLU A 94 -2.49 -4.21 -11.69
CA GLU A 94 -2.13 -3.34 -10.56
C GLU A 94 -2.83 -3.75 -9.26
N GLN A 95 -4.13 -4.09 -9.33
CA GLN A 95 -4.88 -4.58 -8.17
C GLN A 95 -4.32 -5.90 -7.65
N ALA A 96 -3.98 -6.82 -8.56
CA ALA A 96 -3.36 -8.09 -8.18
C ALA A 96 -1.99 -7.89 -7.53
N THR A 97 -1.20 -6.94 -8.03
CA THR A 97 0.10 -6.56 -7.46
C THR A 97 -0.08 -6.00 -6.05
N ALA A 98 -1.02 -5.06 -5.87
CA ALA A 98 -1.33 -4.49 -4.57
C ALA A 98 -1.78 -5.57 -3.56
N LEU A 99 -2.58 -6.55 -3.99
CA LEU A 99 -3.01 -7.66 -3.14
C LEU A 99 -1.85 -8.60 -2.75
N ALA A 100 -0.96 -8.93 -3.68
CA ALA A 100 0.21 -9.77 -3.40
C ALA A 100 1.18 -9.08 -2.43
N GLU A 101 1.43 -7.77 -2.62
CA GLU A 101 2.21 -6.97 -1.67
C GLU A 101 1.56 -6.91 -0.29
N TYR A 102 0.24 -6.70 -0.24
CA TYR A 102 -0.50 -6.67 1.02
C TYR A 102 -0.42 -8.02 1.76
N MET A 103 -0.57 -9.15 1.06
CA MET A 103 -0.40 -10.48 1.65
C MET A 103 1.00 -10.71 2.21
N LYS A 104 2.04 -10.24 1.51
CA LYS A 104 3.42 -10.29 2.00
C LYS A 104 3.58 -9.48 3.30
N GLN A 105 3.04 -8.27 3.34
CA GLN A 105 3.07 -7.43 4.55
C GLN A 105 2.38 -8.11 5.73
N LEU A 106 1.18 -8.67 5.51
CA LEU A 106 0.43 -9.40 6.53
C LEU A 106 1.20 -10.58 7.12
N ARG A 107 1.92 -11.34 6.27
CA ARG A 107 2.69 -12.51 6.71
C ARG A 107 3.93 -12.13 7.53
N THR A 108 4.51 -10.97 7.25
CA THR A 108 5.68 -10.45 7.98
C THR A 108 5.34 -9.67 9.24
N ALA A 109 4.09 -9.23 9.39
CA ALA A 109 3.68 -8.43 10.54
C ALA A 109 3.65 -9.26 11.83
N PRO A 110 4.21 -8.76 12.96
CA PRO A 110 4.13 -9.45 14.24
C PRO A 110 2.67 -9.57 14.71
N PRO A 111 2.32 -10.60 15.50
CA PRO A 111 0.99 -10.69 16.07
C PRO A 111 0.72 -9.47 16.97
N LYS A 112 -0.37 -8.74 16.67
CA LYS A 112 -0.94 -7.72 17.55
C LYS A 112 -1.61 -8.37 18.75
#